data_AF-F2Y6P2-F1
#
_entry.id   AF-F2Y6P2-F1
#
_cell.length_a   1.000
_cell.length_b   1.000
_cell.length_c   1.000
_cell.angle_alpha   90.00
_cell.angle_beta   90.00
_cell.angle_gamma   90.00
#
_symmetry.space_group_name_H-M   'P 1'
#
loop_
_entity.id
_entity.type
_entity.pdbx_description
1 polymer ?
#
loop_
_entity_poly.entity_id
_entity_poly.type
_entity_poly.pdbx_seq_one_letter_code
_entity_poly.pdbx_strand_id
1 'polypeptide(L)'
;TTSSGVSAQDRQLLCFYYDQCETHYISLLNAIDALFSCLSSAQPPRIFVAHSKFVILSAHKLVFIGDTLTRQVAAQDVRNKVM
;
A
#
# COMPACT_ATOMS: atom_id res chain seq x y z
N THR A 1 -11.74 -5.67 32.79
CA THR A 1 -11.95 -5.01 31.49
C THR A 1 -10.77 -4.07 31.23
N THR A 2 -10.34 -3.96 29.96
CA THR A 2 -9.41 -2.96 29.38
C THR A 2 -7.94 -2.92 29.86
N SER A 3 -7.04 -3.60 29.14
CA SER A 3 -5.78 -2.96 28.72
C SER A 3 -5.94 -2.53 27.26
N SER A 4 -6.57 -1.38 27.08
CA SER A 4 -6.86 -0.69 25.83
C SER A 4 -5.60 -0.07 25.21
N GLY A 5 -4.61 -0.91 24.90
CA GLY A 5 -3.33 -0.48 24.34
C GLY A 5 -2.82 -1.49 23.32
N VAL A 6 -2.44 -0.98 22.15
CA VAL A 6 -1.71 -1.74 21.12
C VAL A 6 -0.47 -2.35 21.75
N SER A 7 -0.27 -3.66 21.59
CA SER A 7 0.86 -4.37 22.19
C SER A 7 2.19 -3.83 21.65
N ALA A 8 3.30 -4.02 22.37
CA ALA A 8 4.62 -3.61 21.90
C ALA A 8 4.98 -4.28 20.55
N GLN A 9 4.59 -5.55 20.38
CA GLN A 9 4.76 -6.29 19.14
C GLN A 9 3.92 -5.71 17.99
N ASP A 10 2.64 -5.43 18.22
CA ASP A 10 1.77 -4.79 17.22
C ASP A 10 2.34 -3.41 16.83
N ARG A 11 2.82 -2.63 17.80
CA ARG A 11 3.45 -1.32 17.54
C ARG A 11 4.70 -1.46 16.68
N GLN A 12 5.58 -2.43 16.97
CA GLN A 12 6.77 -2.67 16.15
C GLN A 12 6.40 -3.08 14.72
N LEU A 13 5.41 -3.97 14.57
CA LEU A 13 4.92 -4.40 13.26
C LEU A 13 4.30 -3.24 12.46
N LEU A 14 3.50 -2.40 13.12
CA LEU A 14 2.92 -1.21 12.52
C LEU A 14 4.01 -0.20 12.10
N CYS A 15 5.00 0.06 12.95
CA CYS A 15 6.12 0.94 12.61
C CYS A 15 6.93 0.39 11.42
N PHE A 16 7.17 -0.92 11.38
CA PHE A 16 7.85 -1.56 10.26
C PHE A 16 7.10 -1.37 8.94
N TYR A 17 5.79 -1.64 8.93
CA TYR A 17 4.99 -1.51 7.72
C TYR A 17 4.67 -0.06 7.35
N TYR A 18 4.70 0.88 8.30
CA TYR A 18 4.56 2.31 8.03
C TYR A 18 5.64 2.81 7.05
N ASP A 19 6.91 2.52 7.34
CA ASP A 19 8.05 2.94 6.52
C ASP A 19 8.02 2.33 5.11
N GLN A 20 7.58 1.06 5.03
CA GLN A 20 7.36 0.37 3.75
C GLN A 20 6.18 0.98 2.97
N CYS A 21 5.09 1.32 3.66
CA CYS A 21 3.93 1.97 3.05
C CYS A 21 4.30 3.32 2.45
N GLU A 22 5.08 4.17 3.13
CA GLU A 22 5.52 5.45 2.59
C GLU A 22 6.31 5.26 1.28
N THR A 23 7.27 4.33 1.29
CA THR A 23 8.09 4.02 0.10
C THR A 23 7.23 3.51 -1.07
N HIS A 24 6.30 2.59 -0.79
CA HIS A 24 5.41 2.03 -1.82
C HIS A 24 4.36 3.03 -2.30
N TYR A 25 3.90 3.93 -1.44
CA TYR A 25 2.99 5.01 -1.79
C TYR A 25 3.65 5.99 -2.76
N ILE A 26 4.88 6.43 -2.48
CA ILE A 26 5.65 7.27 -3.41
C ILE A 26 5.85 6.56 -4.75
N SER A 27 6.18 5.26 -4.73
CA SER A 27 6.33 4.46 -5.95
C SER A 27 5.04 4.36 -6.76
N LEU A 28 3.89 4.25 -6.09
CA LEU A 28 2.58 4.25 -6.72
C LEU A 28 2.27 5.61 -7.37
N LEU A 29 2.51 6.71 -6.67
CA LEU A 29 2.32 8.06 -7.23
C LEU A 29 3.17 8.27 -8.49
N ASN A 30 4.45 7.91 -8.44
CA ASN A 30 5.34 7.98 -9.61
C ASN A 30 4.84 7.14 -10.79
N ALA A 31 4.28 5.95 -10.52
CA ALA A 31 3.70 5.09 -11.55
C ALA A 31 2.44 5.72 -12.18
N ILE A 32 1.59 6.35 -11.36
CA ILE A 32 0.38 7.05 -11.79
C ILE A 32 0.76 8.26 -12.65
N ASP A 33 1.73 9.06 -12.23
CA ASP A 33 2.21 10.21 -13.00
C ASP A 33 2.78 9.79 -14.36
N ALA A 34 3.55 8.70 -14.40
CA ALA A 34 4.06 8.14 -15.64
C ALA A 34 2.93 7.66 -16.57
N LEU A 35 1.88 7.02 -16.02
CA LEU A 35 0.71 6.62 -16.78
C LEU A 35 -0.02 7.84 -17.36
N PHE A 36 -0.26 8.88 -16.55
CA PHE A 36 -0.93 10.09 -17.05
C PHE A 36 -0.12 10.84 -18.10
N SER A 37 1.20 10.91 -17.96
CA SER A 37 2.09 11.49 -18.98
C SER A 37 2.02 10.71 -20.30
N CYS A 38 2.03 9.37 -20.22
CA CYS A 38 1.87 8.47 -21.36
C CYS A 38 0.49 8.63 -22.05
N LEU A 39 -0.59 8.77 -21.28
CA LEU A 39 -1.94 9.02 -21.82
C LEU A 39 -2.05 10.41 -22.46
N SER A 40 -1.49 11.43 -21.82
CA SER A 40 -1.50 12.82 -22.31
C SER A 40 -0.74 12.98 -23.62
N SER A 41 0.29 12.16 -23.83
CA SER A 41 1.07 12.10 -25.08
C SER A 41 0.51 11.14 -26.12
N ALA A 42 -0.72 10.62 -25.92
CA ALA A 42 -1.41 9.71 -26.83
C ALA A 42 -0.57 8.48 -27.25
N GLN A 43 0.24 7.95 -26.32
CA GLN A 43 1.05 6.78 -26.58
C GLN A 43 0.17 5.57 -26.95
N PRO A 44 0.68 4.64 -27.77
CA PRO A 44 -0.11 3.49 -28.21
C PRO A 44 -0.39 2.51 -27.05
N PRO A 45 -1.40 1.62 -27.19
CA PRO A 45 -1.81 0.67 -26.15
C PRO A 45 -0.68 -0.12 -25.52
N ARG A 46 0.30 -0.55 -26.32
CA ARG A 46 1.45 -1.29 -25.80
C ARG A 46 2.17 -0.55 -24.66
N ILE A 47 2.26 0.78 -24.73
CA ILE A 47 3.00 1.60 -23.76
C ILE A 47 2.12 1.91 -22.55
N PHE A 48 0.91 2.45 -22.73
CA PHE A 48 0.07 2.77 -21.57
C PHE A 48 -0.35 1.51 -20.80
N VAL A 49 -0.52 0.36 -21.47
CA VAL A 49 -0.78 -0.93 -20.79
C VAL A 49 0.41 -1.35 -19.92
N ALA A 50 1.65 -1.09 -20.35
CA ALA A 50 2.83 -1.37 -19.53
C ALA A 50 2.85 -0.51 -18.26
N HIS A 51 2.56 0.80 -18.38
CA HIS A 51 2.43 1.69 -17.23
C HIS A 51 1.26 1.29 -16.30
N SER A 52 0.10 0.94 -16.86
CA SER A 52 -1.05 0.49 -16.06
C SER A 52 -0.74 -0.77 -15.25
N LYS A 53 0.00 -1.73 -15.82
CA LYS A 53 0.47 -2.92 -15.07
C LYS A 53 1.36 -2.54 -13.90
N PHE A 54 2.24 -1.56 -14.09
CA PHE A 54 3.12 -1.08 -13.02
C PHE A 54 2.33 -0.38 -11.91
N VAL A 55 1.33 0.43 -12.26
CA VAL A 55 0.40 1.04 -11.28
C VAL A 55 -0.30 -0.05 -10.46
N ILE A 56 -0.87 -1.07 -11.12
CA ILE A 56 -1.55 -2.18 -10.43
C ILE A 56 -0.57 -2.91 -9.49
N LEU A 57 0.64 -3.22 -9.97
CA LEU A 57 1.65 -3.89 -9.17
C LEU A 57 2.07 -3.07 -7.93
N SER A 58 2.28 -1.76 -8.09
CA SER A 58 2.63 -0.86 -6.99
C SER A 58 1.51 -0.74 -5.96
N ALA A 59 0.26 -0.61 -6.42
CA ALA A 59 -0.91 -0.56 -5.55
C ALA A 59 -1.11 -1.88 -4.78
N HIS A 60 -0.89 -3.02 -5.45
CA HIS A 60 -1.03 -4.33 -4.83
C HIS A 60 -0.09 -4.55 -3.65
N LYS A 61 1.09 -3.90 -3.62
CA LYS A 61 1.98 -3.96 -2.45
C LYS A 61 1.36 -3.34 -1.21
N LEU A 62 0.63 -2.24 -1.35
CA LEU A 62 -0.07 -1.59 -0.23
C LEU A 62 -1.24 -2.45 0.27
N VAL A 63 -2.00 -3.05 -0.66
CA VAL A 63 -3.07 -4.01 -0.31
C VAL A 63 -2.50 -5.20 0.45
N PHE A 64 -1.37 -5.76 -0.02
CA PHE A 64 -0.69 -6.86 0.65
C PHE A 64 -0.23 -6.52 2.08
N ILE A 65 0.25 -5.30 2.30
CA ILE A 65 0.59 -4.81 3.64
C ILE A 65 -0.65 -4.77 4.54
N GLY A 66 -1.76 -4.19 4.04
CA GLY A 66 -3.02 -4.13 4.79
C GLY A 66 -3.56 -5.51 5.16
N ASP A 67 -3.55 -6.43 4.21
CA ASP A 67 -3.88 -7.85 4.39
C ASP A 67 -3.01 -8.52 5.46
N THR A 68 -1.71 -8.24 5.44
CA THR A 68 -0.75 -8.82 6.38
C THR A 68 -0.96 -8.28 7.78
N LEU A 69 -1.13 -6.97 7.93
CA LEU A 69 -1.47 -6.33 9.21
C LEU A 69 -2.78 -6.86 9.78
N THR A 70 -3.81 -7.04 8.93
CA THR A 70 -5.11 -7.61 9.33
C THR A 70 -5.01 -9.04 9.87
N ARG A 71 -4.02 -9.82 9.41
CA ARG A 71 -3.77 -11.19 9.88
C ARG A 71 -2.84 -11.28 11.09
N GLN A 72 -1.90 -10.33 11.23
CA GLN A 72 -0.81 -10.43 12.21
C GLN A 72 -0.98 -9.54 13.44
N VAL A 73 -1.73 -8.44 13.35
CA VAL A 73 -2.00 -7.56 14.49
C VAL A 73 -3.04 -8.20 15.41
N ALA A 74 -2.77 -8.25 16.72
CA ALA A 74 -3.69 -8.82 17.69
C ALA A 74 -4.84 -7.85 18.07
N ALA A 75 -4.55 -6.55 18.08
CA ALA A 75 -5.50 -5.50 18.43
C ALA A 75 -6.65 -5.38 17.39
N GLN A 76 -7.86 -5.80 17.78
CA GLN A 76 -9.02 -5.86 16.88
C GLN A 76 -9.43 -4.48 16.34
N ASP A 77 -9.32 -3.43 17.15
CA ASP A 77 -9.59 -2.06 16.76
C ASP A 77 -8.63 -1.55 15.67
N VAL A 78 -7.38 -2.03 15.66
CA VAL A 78 -6.41 -1.73 14.60
C VAL A 78 -6.76 -2.51 13.34
N ARG A 79 -7.07 -3.81 13.44
CA ARG A 79 -7.46 -4.63 12.28
C ARG A 79 -8.65 -4.03 11.53
N ASN A 80 -9.66 -3.56 12.27
CA ASN A 80 -10.86 -2.93 11.70
C ASN A 80 -10.60 -1.59 11.00
N LYS A 81 -9.45 -0.94 11.24
CA LYS A 81 -9.06 0.31 10.55
C LYS A 81 -8.25 0.06 9.28
N VAL A 82 -7.71 -1.15 9.14
CA VAL A 82 -6.86 -1.54 8.00
C VAL A 82 -7.66 -2.31 6.94
N MET A 83 -8.73 -3.00 7.34
CA MET A 83 -9.78 -3.50 6.44
C MET A 83 -10.61 -2.36 5.86
#